data_AF-A0A7J6EKW2-F1
#
_entry.id   AF-A0A7J6EKW2-F1
#
_cell.length_a   1.000
_cell.length_b   1.000
_cell.length_c   1.000
_cell.angle_alpha   90.00
_cell.angle_beta   90.00
_cell.angle_gamma   90.00
#
_symmetry.space_group_name_H-M   'P 1'
#
loop_
_entity.id
_entity.type
_entity.pdbx_description
1 polymer ?
#
loop_
_entity_poly.entity_id
_entity_poly.type
_entity_poly.pdbx_seq_one_letter_code
_entity_poly.pdbx_strand_id
1 'polypeptide(L)'
;MIIDTTEIQDINSFSRLEFLKETSGIIWILIPTFTLVLGITIVVPFGSHLVLADLNIGVFLWIAISSIAPIGLLMSGYGSNNKYSFLGGLRAAAQSISYEIPLTLCVLSISLRAIR
;
A
#
# COMPACT_ATOMS: atom_id res chain seq x y z
N MET A 1 37.82 7.84 -36.43
CA MET A 1 37.13 8.32 -35.21
C MET A 1 36.83 7.08 -34.39
N ILE A 2 37.78 6.70 -33.52
CA ILE A 2 37.58 5.58 -32.60
C ILE A 2 36.74 6.14 -31.47
N ILE A 3 35.52 5.63 -31.34
CA ILE A 3 34.68 5.88 -30.18
C ILE A 3 35.41 5.20 -29.02
N ASP A 4 35.74 5.97 -27.99
CA ASP A 4 36.50 5.49 -26.84
C ASP A 4 35.69 4.38 -26.14
N THR A 5 36.31 3.22 -25.86
CA THR A 5 35.59 2.06 -25.29
C THR A 5 35.01 2.36 -23.91
N THR A 6 35.47 3.42 -23.23
CA THR A 6 34.91 3.87 -21.96
C THR A 6 33.52 4.50 -22.10
N GLU A 7 33.26 5.26 -23.18
CA GLU A 7 31.92 5.82 -23.43
C GLU A 7 30.88 4.72 -23.70
N ILE A 8 31.25 3.68 -24.45
CA ILE A 8 30.34 2.55 -24.74
C ILE A 8 30.00 1.77 -23.46
N GLN A 9 30.95 1.65 -22.52
CA GLN A 9 30.69 1.06 -21.20
C GLN A 9 29.76 1.94 -20.35
N ASP A 10 29.92 3.26 -20.39
CA ASP A 10 29.03 4.19 -19.67
C ASP A 10 27.59 4.11 -20.18
N ILE A 11 27.38 4.08 -21.50
CA ILE A 11 26.04 4.01 -22.13
C ILE A 11 25.35 2.67 -21.81
N ASN A 12 26.08 1.55 -21.81
CA ASN A 12 25.53 0.24 -21.43
C ASN A 12 25.21 0.19 -19.92
N SER A 13 25.97 0.89 -19.08
CA SER A 13 25.66 1.00 -17.66
C SER A 13 24.42 1.88 -17.42
N PHE A 14 24.28 3.00 -18.11
CA PHE A 14 23.18 3.94 -17.97
C PHE A 14 21.83 3.33 -18.43
N SER A 15 21.81 2.70 -19.61
CA SER A 15 20.62 1.99 -20.11
C SER A 15 20.19 0.85 -19.19
N ARG A 16 21.14 0.14 -18.58
CA ARG A 16 20.87 -0.87 -17.55
C ARG A 16 20.28 -0.26 -16.27
N LEU A 17 20.74 0.90 -15.85
CA LEU A 17 20.20 1.61 -14.68
C LEU A 17 18.76 2.08 -14.92
N GLU A 18 18.44 2.58 -16.12
CA GLU A 18 17.08 2.95 -16.50
C GLU A 18 16.14 1.73 -16.46
N PHE A 19 16.58 0.61 -17.04
CA PHE A 19 15.83 -0.65 -17.01
C PHE A 19 15.61 -1.20 -15.58
N LEU A 20 16.64 -1.15 -14.72
CA LEU A 20 16.53 -1.58 -13.32
C LEU A 20 15.61 -0.68 -12.51
N LYS A 21 15.59 0.63 -12.80
CA LYS A 21 14.72 1.61 -12.15
C LYS A 21 13.25 1.37 -12.51
N GLU A 22 12.95 1.06 -13.77
CA GLU A 22 11.61 0.72 -14.23
C GLU A 22 11.12 -0.60 -13.60
N THR A 23 11.98 -1.63 -13.63
CA THR A 23 11.69 -2.94 -13.00
C THR A 23 11.43 -2.80 -11.51
N SER A 24 12.26 -2.05 -10.79
CA SER A 24 12.09 -1.79 -9.36
C SER A 24 10.81 -1.01 -9.06
N GLY A 25 10.48 0.00 -9.89
CA GLY A 25 9.24 0.76 -9.75
C GLY A 25 7.99 -0.11 -9.84
N ILE A 26 7.97 -1.05 -10.81
CA ILE A 26 6.86 -2.01 -10.97
C ILE A 26 6.76 -2.93 -9.76
N ILE A 27 7.88 -3.46 -9.27
CA ILE A 27 7.91 -4.35 -8.08
C ILE A 27 7.38 -3.63 -6.84
N TRP A 28 7.78 -2.37 -6.63
CA TRP A 28 7.33 -1.56 -5.49
C TRP A 28 5.82 -1.22 -5.52
N ILE A 29 5.18 -1.26 -6.70
CA ILE A 29 3.73 -1.06 -6.85
C ILE A 29 2.96 -2.38 -6.71
N LEU A 30 3.49 -3.45 -7.31
CA LEU A 30 2.78 -4.73 -7.40
C LEU A 30 2.66 -5.42 -6.02
N ILE A 31 3.75 -5.41 -5.23
CA ILE A 31 3.80 -6.07 -3.91
C ILE A 31 2.75 -5.53 -2.92
N PRO A 32 2.65 -4.21 -2.65
CA PRO A 32 1.64 -3.70 -1.72
C PRO A 32 0.21 -3.83 -2.26
N THR A 33 0.02 -3.83 -3.57
CA THR A 33 -1.32 -4.05 -4.16
C THR A 33 -1.78 -5.49 -3.93
N PHE A 34 -0.92 -6.47 -4.16
CA PHE A 34 -1.23 -7.89 -3.94
C PHE A 34 -1.46 -8.21 -2.46
N THR A 35 -0.66 -7.65 -1.54
CA THR A 35 -0.83 -7.91 -0.10
C THR A 35 -2.18 -7.39 0.42
N LEU A 36 -2.62 -6.23 -0.08
CA LEU A 36 -3.89 -5.63 0.29
C LEU A 36 -5.07 -6.44 -0.24
N VAL A 37 -5.02 -6.89 -1.50
CA VAL A 37 -6.06 -7.76 -2.09
C VAL A 37 -6.18 -9.11 -1.37
N LEU A 38 -5.05 -9.72 -1.01
CA LEU A 38 -5.04 -10.97 -0.24
C LEU A 38 -5.59 -10.78 1.17
N GLY A 39 -5.18 -9.72 1.87
CA GLY A 39 -5.69 -9.42 3.21
C GLY A 39 -7.21 -9.24 3.22
N ILE A 40 -7.76 -8.61 2.18
CA ILE A 40 -9.20 -8.41 2.04
C ILE A 40 -9.96 -9.73 1.86
N THR A 41 -9.40 -10.61 1.03
CA THR A 41 -10.02 -11.90 0.67
C THR A 41 -10.02 -12.88 1.85
N ILE A 42 -9.09 -12.75 2.80
CA ILE A 42 -9.01 -13.61 3.99
C ILE A 42 -10.07 -13.26 5.04
N VAL A 43 -10.42 -11.97 5.18
CA VAL A 43 -11.33 -11.51 6.25
C VAL A 43 -12.81 -11.61 5.83
N VAL A 44 -13.12 -11.48 4.54
CA VAL A 44 -14.51 -11.48 4.06
C VAL A 44 -15.02 -12.92 3.89
N PRO A 45 -16.03 -13.37 4.66
CA PRO A 45 -16.63 -14.69 4.46
C PRO A 45 -17.51 -14.66 3.20
N PHE A 46 -17.18 -15.46 2.19
CA PHE A 46 -17.94 -15.52 0.92
C PHE A 46 -19.15 -16.49 0.98
N GLY A 47 -19.44 -17.09 2.14
CA GLY A 47 -20.56 -18.00 2.35
C GLY A 47 -20.46 -18.81 3.65
N SER A 48 -21.46 -19.64 3.94
CA SER A 48 -21.61 -20.43 5.18
C SER A 48 -20.46 -21.42 5.48
N HIS A 49 -19.66 -21.76 4.49
CA HIS A 49 -18.46 -22.61 4.62
C HIS A 49 -17.19 -21.99 3.99
N LEU A 50 -17.27 -20.74 3.52
CA LEU A 50 -16.15 -20.03 2.88
C LEU A 50 -15.61 -18.96 3.83
N VAL A 51 -15.29 -19.39 5.05
CA VAL A 51 -14.50 -18.61 6.00
C VAL A 51 -13.06 -19.12 5.85
N LEU A 52 -12.20 -18.36 5.15
CA LEU A 52 -10.81 -18.79 4.89
C LEU A 52 -10.01 -18.96 6.18
N ALA A 53 -10.37 -18.25 7.24
CA ALA A 53 -9.89 -18.48 8.59
C ALA A 53 -10.93 -17.98 9.61
N ASP A 54 -11.40 -18.86 10.48
CA ASP A 54 -12.37 -18.56 11.55
C ASP A 54 -11.69 -17.76 12.68
N LEU A 55 -11.27 -16.54 12.37
CA LEU A 55 -10.71 -15.63 13.36
C LEU A 55 -11.85 -14.92 14.08
N ASN A 56 -12.01 -15.24 15.37
CA ASN A 56 -12.80 -14.46 16.32
C ASN A 56 -12.46 -12.95 16.33
N ILE A 57 -11.27 -12.57 15.82
CA ILE A 57 -10.73 -11.21 15.75
C ILE A 57 -10.62 -10.69 14.30
N GLY A 58 -11.28 -11.33 13.32
CA GLY A 58 -11.12 -11.04 11.89
C GLY A 58 -11.35 -9.57 11.51
N VAL A 59 -12.38 -8.93 12.09
CA VAL A 59 -12.68 -7.50 11.82
C VAL A 59 -11.59 -6.57 12.36
N PHE A 60 -10.98 -6.88 13.51
CA PHE A 60 -9.87 -6.08 14.05
C PHE A 60 -8.60 -6.26 13.22
N LEU A 61 -8.35 -7.45 12.67
CA LEU A 61 -7.23 -7.70 11.77
C LEU A 61 -7.34 -6.84 10.51
N TRP A 62 -8.54 -6.73 9.92
CA TRP A 62 -8.77 -5.86 8.77
C TRP A 62 -8.42 -4.41 9.06
N ILE A 63 -8.91 -3.89 10.19
CA ILE A 63 -8.63 -2.52 10.63
C ILE A 63 -7.13 -2.30 10.80
N ALA A 64 -6.42 -3.27 11.41
CA ALA A 64 -4.97 -3.19 11.59
C ALA A 64 -4.21 -3.12 10.26
N ILE A 65 -4.63 -3.89 9.26
CA ILE A 65 -4.01 -3.87 7.91
C ILE A 65 -4.32 -2.55 7.20
N SER A 66 -5.55 -2.03 7.32
CA SER A 66 -5.95 -0.76 6.71
C SER A 66 -5.10 0.42 7.21
N SER A 67 -4.72 0.43 8.48
CA SER A 67 -3.94 1.51 9.11
C SER A 67 -2.56 1.76 8.47
N ILE A 68 -2.07 0.88 7.60
CA ILE A 68 -0.81 1.05 6.85
C ILE A 68 -1.02 1.94 5.61
N ALA A 69 -2.24 2.05 5.09
CA ALA A 69 -2.55 2.80 3.86
C ALA A 69 -2.16 4.29 3.90
N PRO A 70 -2.35 5.06 4.99
CA PRO A 70 -1.97 6.47 5.06
C PRO A 70 -0.45 6.70 4.87
N ILE A 71 0.37 5.75 5.32
CA ILE A 71 1.83 5.82 5.19
C ILE A 71 2.23 5.67 3.71
N GLY A 72 1.56 4.78 2.97
CA GLY A 72 1.76 4.63 1.54
C GLY A 72 1.39 5.90 0.75
N LEU A 73 0.30 6.56 1.13
CA LEU A 73 -0.12 7.83 0.52
C LEU A 73 0.90 8.96 0.75
N LEU A 74 1.47 9.05 1.95
CA LEU A 74 2.52 10.03 2.25
C LEU A 74 3.82 9.74 1.49
N MET A 75 4.24 8.48 1.43
CA MET A 75 5.45 8.07 0.71
C MET A 75 5.33 8.35 -0.79
N SER A 76 4.14 8.10 -1.37
CA SER A 76 3.83 8.41 -2.77
C SER A 76 3.95 9.91 -3.07
N GLY A 77 3.41 10.77 -2.19
CA GLY A 77 3.52 12.23 -2.32
C GLY A 77 4.96 12.74 -2.15
N TYR A 78 5.74 12.13 -1.24
CA TYR A 78 7.13 12.50 -0.98
C TYR A 78 8.08 12.13 -2.14
N GLY A 79 7.90 10.96 -2.76
CA GLY A 79 8.76 10.47 -3.85
C GLY A 79 8.73 11.32 -5.12
N SER A 80 7.69 12.15 -5.32
CA SER A 80 7.53 13.00 -6.49
C SER A 80 8.42 14.26 -6.49
N ASN A 81 9.14 14.55 -5.39
CA ASN A 81 10.02 15.72 -5.25
C ASN A 81 9.40 17.05 -5.74
N ASN A 82 8.10 17.23 -5.50
CA ASN A 82 7.35 18.42 -5.88
C ASN A 82 6.46 18.87 -4.72
N LYS A 83 6.50 20.17 -4.41
CA LYS A 83 5.78 20.77 -3.28
C LYS A 83 4.26 20.55 -3.37
N TYR A 84 3.70 20.64 -4.58
CA TYR A 84 2.27 20.42 -4.81
C TYR A 84 1.85 18.96 -4.68
N SER A 85 2.71 18.03 -5.14
CA SER A 85 2.46 16.60 -5.05
C SER A 85 2.51 16.12 -3.60
N PHE A 86 3.44 16.64 -2.81
CA PHE A 86 3.53 16.36 -1.38
C PHE A 86 2.29 16.88 -0.61
N LEU A 87 1.84 18.11 -0.88
CA LEU A 87 0.60 18.64 -0.28
C LEU A 87 -0.64 17.83 -0.69
N GLY A 88 -0.69 17.35 -1.94
CA GLY A 88 -1.74 16.45 -2.42
C GLY A 88 -1.75 15.13 -1.68
N GLY A 89 -0.58 14.52 -1.48
CA GLY A 89 -0.40 13.29 -0.69
C GLY A 89 -0.79 13.48 0.78
N LEU A 90 -0.42 14.61 1.38
CA LEU A 90 -0.79 14.94 2.77
C LEU A 90 -2.32 15.05 2.94
N ARG A 91 -3.02 15.68 1.99
CA ARG A 91 -4.48 15.80 2.02
C ARG A 91 -5.16 14.43 1.89
N ALA A 92 -4.66 13.57 1.01
CA ALA A 92 -5.17 12.21 0.85
C ALA A 92 -4.95 11.37 2.13
N ALA A 93 -3.78 11.48 2.76
CA ALA A 93 -3.48 10.80 4.01
C ALA A 93 -4.38 11.28 5.16
N ALA A 94 -4.56 12.60 5.31
CA ALA A 94 -5.44 13.17 6.33
C ALA A 94 -6.90 12.70 6.16
N GLN A 95 -7.37 12.62 4.90
CA GLN A 95 -8.68 12.09 4.59
C GLN A 95 -8.80 10.60 4.97
N SER A 96 -7.83 9.77 4.59
CA SER A 96 -7.82 8.34 4.93
C SER A 96 -7.90 8.11 6.44
N ILE A 97 -7.07 8.81 7.21
CA ILE A 97 -7.05 8.71 8.68
C ILE A 97 -8.38 9.16 9.27
N SER A 98 -8.96 10.25 8.75
CA SER A 98 -10.23 10.78 9.23
C SER A 98 -11.41 9.84 9.02
N TYR A 99 -11.37 8.95 8.01
CA TYR A 99 -12.40 7.94 7.79
C TYR A 99 -12.14 6.63 8.55
N GLU A 100 -10.89 6.32 8.88
CA GLU A 100 -10.58 5.13 9.69
C GLU A 100 -11.02 5.27 11.14
N ILE A 101 -10.77 6.42 11.78
CA ILE A 101 -11.07 6.60 13.21
C ILE A 101 -12.58 6.38 13.52
N PRO A 102 -13.54 7.00 12.82
CA PRO A 102 -14.96 6.77 13.06
C PRO A 102 -15.38 5.32 12.77
N LEU A 103 -14.80 4.71 11.71
CA LEU A 103 -15.08 3.32 11.35
C LEU A 103 -14.66 2.35 12.46
N THR A 104 -13.46 2.55 13.04
CA THR A 104 -13.00 1.73 14.16
C THR A 104 -13.87 1.87 15.40
N LEU A 105 -14.37 3.08 15.70
CA LEU A 105 -15.29 3.32 16.83
C LEU A 105 -16.65 2.63 16.62
N CYS A 106 -17.19 2.64 15.40
CA CYS A 106 -18.42 1.92 15.06
C CYS A 106 -18.25 0.41 15.27
N VAL A 107 -17.14 -0.16 14.79
CA VAL A 107 -16.83 -1.60 14.96
C VAL A 107 -16.68 -1.96 16.44
N LEU A 108 -15.97 -1.13 17.21
CA LEU A 108 -15.81 -1.34 18.66
C LEU A 108 -17.17 -1.39 19.37
N SER A 109 -18.09 -0.50 19.00
CA SER A 109 -19.45 -0.45 19.57
C SER A 109 -20.23 -1.75 19.32
N ILE A 110 -20.11 -2.32 18.12
CA ILE A 110 -20.74 -3.59 17.76
C ILE A 110 -20.11 -4.76 18.53
N SER A 111 -18.78 -4.78 18.63
CA SER A 111 -18.05 -5.82 19.36
C SER A 111 -18.42 -5.85 20.85
N LEU A 112 -18.59 -4.67 21.48
CA LEU A 112 -19.03 -4.56 22.87
C LEU A 112 -20.47 -5.09 23.05
N ARG A 113 -21.37 -4.83 22.10
CA ARG A 113 -22.74 -5.38 22.12
C ARG A 113 -22.75 -6.90 21.95
N ALA A 114 -21.87 -7.45 21.11
CA ALA A 114 -21.82 -8.88 20.82
C ALA A 114 -21.26 -9.72 21.98
N ILE A 115 -20.57 -9.09 22.94
CA ILE A 115 -19.93 -9.76 24.08
C ILE A 115 -20.90 -10.05 25.25
N ARG A 116 -22.19 -9.72 25.07
CA ARG A 116 -23.26 -9.93 26.05
C ARG A 116 -24.22 -11.00 25.57
#